data_AF-A0A7C6HJ98-F1
#
_entry.id   AF-A0A7C6HJ98-F1
#
_cell.length_a   1.000
_cell.length_b   1.000
_cell.length_c   1.000
_cell.angle_alpha   90.00
_cell.angle_beta   90.00
_cell.angle_gamma   90.00
#
_symmetry.space_group_name_H-M   'P 1'
#
loop_
_entity.id
_entity.type
_entity.pdbx_description
1 polymer ?
#
loop_
_entity_poly.entity_id
_entity_poly.type
_entity_poly.pdbx_seq_one_letter_code
_entity_poly.pdbx_strand_id
1 'polypeptide(L)'
;MKCDKTIMNRIKRIQGQLQGILNMMEEEKSCKDLTIQLKAVKSGVEKVLSLVTTNNLIQQIEKKHQVKIEDIDEAINLVINV
;
A
#
# COMPACT_ATOMS: atom_id res chain seq x y z
N MET A 1 -4.82 -10.72 11.79
CA MET A 1 -4.98 -9.60 10.84
C MET A 1 -6.32 -9.76 10.13
N LYS A 2 -7.40 -9.14 10.65
CA LYS A 2 -8.64 -9.00 9.88
C LYS A 2 -8.27 -8.03 8.77
N CYS A 3 -7.90 -8.53 7.58
CA CYS A 3 -7.37 -7.70 6.50
C CYS A 3 -8.22 -6.45 6.38
N ASP A 4 -7.64 -5.32 6.77
CA ASP A 4 -8.33 -4.04 6.79
C ASP A 4 -8.87 -3.82 5.38
N LYS A 5 -10.18 -3.57 5.28
CA LYS A 5 -10.84 -3.30 4.00
C LYS A 5 -10.09 -2.22 3.22
N THR A 6 -9.44 -1.29 3.93
CA THR A 6 -8.57 -0.25 3.36
C THR A 6 -7.37 -0.82 2.61
N ILE A 7 -6.61 -1.74 3.23
CA ILE A 7 -5.45 -2.40 2.58
C ILE A 7 -5.92 -3.19 1.35
N MET A 8 -7.01 -3.95 1.50
CA MET A 8 -7.58 -4.72 0.40
C MET A 8 -8.00 -3.83 -0.77
N ASN A 9 -8.65 -2.69 -0.51
CA ASN A 9 -9.05 -1.75 -1.55
C ASN A 9 -7.84 -1.14 -2.27
N ARG A 10 -6.75 -0.85 -1.54
CA ARG A 10 -5.49 -0.38 -2.14
C ARG A 10 -4.85 -1.42 -3.04
N ILE A 11 -4.79 -2.68 -2.61
CA ILE A 11 -4.30 -3.79 -3.44
C ILE A 11 -5.16 -3.96 -4.71
N LYS A 12 -6.49 -3.95 -4.59
CA LYS A 12 -7.39 -4.02 -5.76
C LYS A 12 -7.16 -2.88 -6.75
N ARG A 13 -6.88 -1.66 -6.25
CA ARG A 13 -6.52 -0.53 -7.11
C ARG A 13 -5.20 -0.77 -7.85
N ILE A 14 -4.17 -1.24 -7.14
CA ILE A 14 -2.86 -1.58 -7.73
C ILE A 14 -3.02 -2.66 -8.80
N GLN A 15 -3.82 -3.68 -8.54
CA GLN A 15 -4.15 -4.73 -9.51
C GLN A 15 -4.77 -4.15 -10.78
N GLY A 16 -5.73 -3.23 -10.66
CA GLY A 16 -6.32 -2.53 -11.81
C GLY A 16 -5.31 -1.69 -12.60
N GLN A 17 -4.36 -1.04 -11.91
CA GLN A 17 -3.28 -0.30 -12.56
C GLN A 17 -2.33 -1.22 -13.34
N LEU A 18 -1.98 -2.38 -12.77
CA LEU A 18 -1.17 -3.39 -13.46
C LEU A 18 -1.87 -3.93 -14.71
N GLN A 19 -3.18 -4.19 -14.61
CA GLN A 19 -3.97 -4.57 -15.78
C GLN A 19 -3.97 -3.48 -16.86
N GLY A 20 -4.12 -2.21 -16.46
CA GLY A 20 -4.03 -1.08 -17.37
C GLY A 20 -2.67 -0.99 -18.09
N ILE A 21 -1.57 -1.28 -17.39
CA ILE A 21 -0.23 -1.30 -17.98
C ILE A 21 -0.12 -2.41 -19.04
N LEU A 22 -0.66 -3.61 -18.78
CA LEU A 22 -0.68 -4.68 -19.78
C LEU A 22 -1.43 -4.26 -21.05
N ASN A 23 -2.62 -3.67 -20.90
CA ASN A 23 -3.39 -3.16 -22.04
C ASN A 23 -2.61 -2.07 -22.80
N MET A 24 -1.90 -1.17 -22.10
CA MET A 24 -1.05 -0.16 -22.74
C MET A 24 0.10 -0.77 -23.56
N MET A 25 0.61 -1.93 -23.14
CA MET A 25 1.63 -2.66 -23.92
C MET A 25 1.02 -3.28 -25.18
N GLU A 26 -0.18 -3.85 -25.08
CA GLU A 26 -0.93 -4.37 -26.24
C GLU A 26 -1.28 -3.26 -27.24
N GLU A 27 -1.57 -2.06 -26.76
CA GLU A 27 -1.80 -0.85 -27.57
C GLU A 27 -0.51 -0.16 -28.06
N GLU A 28 0.66 -0.78 -27.89
CA GLU A 28 1.98 -0.27 -28.28
C GLU A 28 2.26 1.17 -27.78
N LYS A 29 1.78 1.50 -26.58
CA LYS A 29 2.05 2.82 -25.97
C LYS A 29 3.53 3.00 -25.69
N SER A 30 3.95 4.28 -25.64
CA SER A 30 5.36 4.62 -25.45
C SER A 30 5.91 4.13 -24.11
N CYS A 31 7.20 3.75 -24.08
CA CYS A 31 7.89 3.40 -22.85
C CYS A 31 7.86 4.54 -21.80
N LYS A 32 7.76 5.80 -22.24
CA LYS A 32 7.59 6.96 -21.37
C LYS A 32 6.27 6.89 -20.60
N ASP A 33 5.17 6.57 -21.29
CA ASP A 33 3.84 6.46 -20.67
C ASP A 33 3.78 5.26 -19.72
N LEU A 34 4.35 4.12 -20.13
CA LEU A 34 4.47 2.94 -19.25
C LEU A 34 5.26 3.27 -17.98
N THR A 35 6.37 4.02 -18.11
CA THR A 35 7.19 4.43 -16.95
C THR A 35 6.39 5.29 -15.97
N ILE A 36 5.51 6.18 -16.45
CA ILE A 36 4.64 7.00 -15.60
C ILE A 36 3.68 6.10 -14.80
N GLN A 37 3.04 5.14 -15.45
CA GLN A 37 2.12 4.22 -14.77
C GLN A 37 2.82 3.28 -13.81
N LEU A 38 3.98 2.74 -14.18
CA LEU A 38 4.79 1.90 -13.30
C LEU A 38 5.25 2.66 -12.05
N LYS A 39 5.60 3.94 -12.17
CA LYS A 39 5.89 4.80 -11.01
C LYS A 39 4.67 4.96 -10.09
N ALA A 40 3.47 5.11 -10.66
CA ALA A 40 2.24 5.16 -9.88
C ALA A 40 1.95 3.85 -9.13
N VAL A 41 2.18 2.70 -9.79
CA VAL A 41 2.10 1.36 -9.15
C VAL A 41 3.12 1.25 -8.02
N LYS A 42 4.38 1.60 -8.27
CA LYS A 42 5.45 1.58 -7.27
C LYS A 42 5.06 2.38 -6.02
N SER A 43 4.61 3.62 -6.18
CA SER A 43 4.17 4.46 -5.07
C SER A 43 2.97 3.86 -4.31
N GLY A 44 2.03 3.26 -5.04
CA GLY A 44 0.90 2.55 -4.43
C GLY A 44 1.35 1.37 -3.56
N VAL A 45 2.28 0.56 -4.07
CA VAL A 45 2.85 -0.59 -3.35
C VAL A 45 3.64 -0.14 -2.12
N GLU A 46 4.49 0.89 -2.25
CA GLU A 46 5.26 1.45 -1.12
C GLU A 46 4.34 1.88 0.03
N LYS A 47 3.23 2.57 -0.27
CA LYS A 47 2.25 2.97 0.76
C LYS A 47 1.60 1.79 1.46
N VAL A 48 1.25 0.74 0.71
CA VAL A 48 0.68 -0.49 1.29
C VAL A 48 1.71 -1.20 2.16
N LEU A 49 2.96 -1.28 1.70
CA LEU A 49 4.05 -1.89 2.46
C LEU A 49 4.28 -1.17 3.79
N SER A 50 4.34 0.17 3.79
CA SER A 50 4.47 0.97 5.01
C SER A 50 3.32 0.68 5.98
N LEU A 51 2.08 0.66 5.50
CA LEU A 51 0.90 0.37 6.34
C LEU A 51 0.94 -1.03 6.96
N VAL A 52 1.27 -2.05 6.17
CA VAL A 52 1.38 -3.44 6.67
C VAL A 52 2.52 -3.57 7.69
N THR A 53 3.66 -2.93 7.41
CA THR A 53 4.85 -2.99 8.28
C THR A 53 4.59 -2.30 9.62
N THR A 54 3.99 -1.10 9.61
CA THR A 54 3.62 -0.37 10.83
C THR A 54 2.59 -1.15 11.65
N ASN A 55 1.56 -1.71 11.02
CA ASN A 55 0.58 -2.55 11.71
C ASN A 55 1.21 -3.80 12.33
N ASN A 56 2.15 -4.44 11.64
CA ASN A 56 2.88 -5.58 12.19
C ASN A 56 3.74 -5.16 13.39
N LEU A 57 4.42 -4.00 13.33
CA LEU A 57 5.19 -3.46 14.45
C LEU A 57 4.31 -3.23 15.69
N ILE A 58 3.15 -2.59 15.53
CA ILE A 58 2.20 -2.34 16.63
C ILE A 58 1.73 -3.66 17.24
N GLN A 59 1.30 -4.61 16.41
CA GLN A 59 0.87 -5.94 16.88
C GLN A 59 1.97 -6.68 17.66
N GLN A 60 3.24 -6.55 17.24
CA GLN A 60 4.38 -7.13 17.95
C GLN A 60 4.59 -6.48 19.32
N ILE A 61 4.49 -5.15 19.41
CA ILE A 61 4.62 -4.40 20.68
C ILE A 61 3.48 -4.78 21.63
N GLU A 62 2.23 -4.75 21.17
CA GLU A 62 1.06 -5.14 21.95
C GLU A 62 1.20 -6.55 22.50
N LYS A 63 1.56 -7.51 21.63
CA LYS A 63 1.76 -8.91 22.01
C LYS A 63 2.89 -9.08 23.02
N LYS A 64 4.03 -8.42 22.82
CA LYS A 64 5.22 -8.58 23.67
C LYS A 64 5.01 -7.99 25.06
N HIS A 65 4.35 -6.83 25.14
CA HIS A 65 4.17 -6.11 26.40
C HIS A 65 2.80 -6.40 27.05
N GLN A 66 1.94 -7.19 26.40
CA GLN A 66 0.57 -7.46 26.84
C GLN A 66 -0.23 -6.17 27.07
N VAL A 67 0.01 -5.18 26.22
CA VAL A 67 -0.69 -3.89 26.22
C VAL A 67 -1.56 -3.79 24.98
N LYS A 68 -2.58 -2.95 25.04
CA LYS A 68 -3.34 -2.52 23.87
C LYS A 68 -3.02 -1.06 23.61
N ILE A 69 -2.67 -0.74 22.38
CA ILE A 69 -2.38 0.62 21.96
C ILE A 69 -3.64 1.18 21.31
N GLU A 70 -4.23 2.19 21.93
CA GLU A 70 -5.44 2.87 21.45
C GLU A 70 -5.08 4.21 20.78
N ASP A 71 -5.97 4.71 19.92
CA ASP A 71 -5.86 6.03 19.27
C ASP A 71 -4.56 6.29 18.48
N ILE A 72 -3.96 5.24 17.91
CA ILE A 72 -2.68 5.34 17.19
C ILE A 72 -2.80 5.74 15.71
N ASP A 73 -4.02 5.87 15.18
CA ASP A 73 -4.28 6.16 13.76
C ASP A 73 -3.61 7.47 13.29
N GLU A 74 -3.58 8.52 14.13
CA GLU A 74 -2.89 9.77 13.81
C GLU A 74 -1.37 9.56 13.68
N ALA A 75 -0.76 8.82 14.61
CA ALA A 75 0.67 8.53 14.57
C ALA A 75 1.03 7.65 13.35
N ILE A 76 0.18 6.69 13.01
CA ILE A 76 0.32 5.88 11.79
C ILE A 76 0.31 6.80 10.55
N ASN A 77 -0.61 7.77 10.49
CA ASN A 77 -0.71 8.69 9.36
C ASN A 77 0.52 9.59 9.20
N LEU A 78 1.17 9.98 10.29
CA LEU A 78 2.43 10.74 10.23
C LEU A 78 3.57 9.93 9.60
N VAL A 79 3.62 8.62 9.83
CA VAL A 79 4.64 7.73 9.27
C VAL A 79 4.36 7.40 7.80
N ILE A 80 3.10 7.33 7.39
CA ILE A 80 2.70 6.83 6.07
C ILE A 80 2.52 7.96 5.03
N ASN A 81 2.24 9.19 5.44
CA ASN A 81 2.05 10.34 4.53
C ASN A 81 3.35 11.09 4.20
N VAL A 82 4.44 10.35 3.99
CA VAL A 82 5.73 10.89 3.53
C VAL A 82 5.92 10.64 2.03
#